data_AF-A0A4Q3GWA7-F1
#
_entry.id   AF-A0A4Q3GWA7-F1
#
_cell.length_a   1.000
_cell.length_b   1.000
_cell.length_c   1.000
_cell.angle_alpha   90.00
_cell.angle_beta   90.00
_cell.angle_gamma   90.00
#
_symmetry.space_group_name_H-M   'P 1'
#
loop_
_entity.id
_entity.type
_entity.pdbx_description
1 polymer ?
#
loop_
_entity_poly.entity_id
_entity_poly.type
_entity_poly.pdbx_seq_one_letter_code
_entity_poly.pdbx_strand_id
1 'polypeptide(L)' 'AKTLEWIAELRPKRAILTNLHIDMDYETLRRELPDGVEPAYDGLVFESAV' A
#
# COMPACT_ATOMS: atom_id res chain seq x y z
N ALA A 1 -5.43 10.53 -4.66
CA ALA A 1 -6.32 9.35 -4.76
C ALA A 1 -6.06 8.46 -5.96
N LYS A 2 -5.52 8.95 -7.09
CA LYS A 2 -5.27 8.19 -8.32
C LYS A 2 -4.73 6.76 -8.15
N THR A 3 -3.82 6.52 -7.20
CA THR A 3 -3.29 5.18 -6.91
C THR A 3 -4.35 4.21 -6.39
N LEU A 4 -5.25 4.65 -5.49
CA LEU A 4 -6.33 3.81 -4.96
C LEU A 4 -7.37 3.48 -6.02
N GLU A 5 -7.65 4.42 -6.93
CA GLU A 5 -8.52 4.17 -8.09
C GLU A 5 -7.94 3.07 -8.98
N TRP A 6 -6.64 3.11 -9.27
CA TRP A 6 -5.96 2.06 -10.03
C TRP A 6 -5.97 0.72 -9.31
N ILE A 7 -5.78 0.70 -7.99
CA ILE A 7 -5.87 -0.54 -7.21
C ILE A 7 -7.29 -1.12 -7.26
N ALA A 8 -8.32 -0.27 -7.17
CA ALA A 8 -9.72 -0.70 -7.27
C ALA A 8 -10.05 -1.27 -8.66
N GLU A 9 -9.47 -0.72 -9.73
CA GLU A 9 -9.65 -1.21 -11.10
C GLU A 9 -8.91 -2.55 -11.33
N LEU A 10 -7.63 -2.63 -10.95
CA LEU A 10 -6.77 -3.78 -11.20
C LEU A 10 -7.04 -4.96 -10.26
N ARG A 11 -7.59 -4.69 -9.07
CA ARG A 11 -7.90 -5.68 -8.02
C ARG A 11 -6.76 -6.67 -7.74
N PRO A 12 -5.54 -6.18 -7.39
CA PRO A 12 -4.45 -7.06 -7.01
C PRO A 12 -4.78 -7.82 -5.72
N LYS A 13 -4.11 -8.95 -5.48
CA LYS A 13 -4.24 -9.71 -4.22
C LYS A 13 -3.74 -8.91 -2.99
N ARG A 14 -2.71 -8.08 -3.20
CA ARG A 14 -2.11 -7.19 -2.19
C ARG A 14 -1.49 -5.99 -2.92
N ALA A 15 -1.64 -4.79 -2.38
CA ALA A 15 -1.02 -3.57 -2.87
C ALA A 15 -0.15 -2.94 -1.78
N ILE A 16 1.11 -2.66 -2.11
CA ILE A 16 2.08 -2.08 -1.19
C ILE A 16 2.46 -0.70 -1.73
N LEU A 17 2.09 0.37 -1.01
CA LEU A 17 2.32 1.75 -1.42
C LEU A 17 3.72 2.20 -1.01
N THR A 18 4.53 2.67 -1.97
CA THR A 18 5.89 3.16 -1.73
C THR A 18 6.06 4.59 -2.21
N ASN A 19 7.26 5.17 -2.03
CA ASN A 19 7.60 6.57 -2.34
C ASN A 19 6.65 7.55 -1.64
N LEU A 20 6.45 7.33 -0.34
CA LEU A 20 5.55 8.11 0.50
C LEU A 20 6.22 9.42 0.92
N HIS A 21 5.46 10.52 0.89
CA HIS A 21 5.95 11.83 1.28
C HIS A 21 5.90 11.98 2.83
N ILE A 22 6.61 12.97 3.39
CA ILE A 22 6.81 13.11 4.84
C ILE A 22 5.51 13.32 5.65
N ASP A 23 4.46 13.81 5.01
CA ASP A 23 3.13 13.99 5.58
C ASP A 23 2.29 12.71 5.61
N MET A 24 2.76 11.64 4.96
CA MET A 24 2.09 10.35 4.87
C MET A 24 2.57 9.42 5.99
N ASP A 25 2.09 9.67 7.21
CA ASP A 25 2.41 8.86 8.39
C ASP A 25 1.96 7.39 8.22
N TYR A 26 2.85 6.48 8.61
CA TYR A 26 2.66 5.05 8.41
C TYR A 26 1.46 4.49 9.19
N GLU A 27 1.34 4.82 10.48
CA GLU A 27 0.28 4.28 11.35
C GLU A 27 -1.08 4.86 10.99
N THR A 28 -1.12 6.12 10.56
CA THR A 28 -2.31 6.77 10.03
C THR A 28 -2.77 6.05 8.76
N LEU A 29 -1.88 5.91 7.77
CA LEU A 29 -2.20 5.21 6.52
C LEU A 29 -2.66 3.77 6.75
N ARG A 30 -1.98 3.03 7.63
CA ARG A 30 -2.32 1.63 7.92
C ARG A 30 -3.75 1.47 8.47
N ARG A 31 -4.32 2.51 9.11
CA ARG A 31 -5.69 2.51 9.64
C ARG A 31 -6.72 2.98 8.63
N GLU A 32 -6.33 3.85 7.71
CA GLU A 32 -7.25 4.50 6.76
C GLU A 32 -7.30 3.81 5.40
N LEU A 33 -6.24 3.09 5.03
CA LEU A 33 -6.17 2.39 3.74
C LEU A 33 -7.14 1.19 3.70
N PRO A 34 -7.73 0.91 2.52
CA PRO A 34 -8.61 -0.24 2.36
C PRO A 34 -7.91 -1.57 2.62
N ASP A 35 -8.69 -2.61 2.95
CA ASP A 35 -8.18 -3.97 3.12
C ASP A 35 -7.37 -4.43 1.89
N GLY A 36 -6.19 -5.00 2.17
CA GLY A 36 -5.26 -5.45 1.12
C GLY A 36 -4.35 -4.35 0.57
N VAL A 37 -4.47 -3.10 1.06
CA VAL A 37 -3.55 -1.99 0.75
C VAL A 37 -2.78 -1.60 2.01
N GLU A 38 -1.46 -1.54 1.92
CA GLU A 38 -0.60 -1.18 3.05
C GLU A 38 0.52 -0.23 2.63
N PRO A 39 1.00 0.65 3.52
CA PRO A 39 2.20 1.43 3.27
C PRO A 39 3.45 0.55 3.39
N ALA A 40 4.42 0.79 2.50
CA ALA A 40 5.75 0.21 2.59
C ALA A 40 6.55 0.86 3.71
N TYR A 41 7.56 0.15 4.18
CA TYR A 41 8.60 0.66 5.07
C TYR A 41 9.94 0.06 4.68
N ASP A 42 11.03 0.70 5.10
CA ASP A 42 12.38 0.23 4.80
C ASP A 42 12.62 -1.15 5.43
N GLY A 43 13.05 -2.10 4.60
CA GLY A 43 13.24 -3.49 5.02
C GLY A 43 11.97 -4.34 4.97
N LEU A 44 10.86 -3.84 4.40
CA LEU A 44 9.70 -4.68 4.10
C LEU A 44 10.11 -5.83 3.16
N VAL A 45 9.85 -7.07 3.59
CA VAL A 45 10.06 -8.29 2.81
C VAL A 45 8.73 -9.02 2.64
N PHE A 46 8.48 -9.53 1.44
CA PHE A 46 7.35 -10.41 1.15
C PHE A 46 7.75 -11.48 0.14
N GLU A 47 7.04 -12.59 0.18
CA GLU A 47 7.22 -13.69 -0.76
C GLU A 47 6.04 -13.69 -1.75
N SER A 48 6.34 -13.98 -3.02
CA SER A 48 5.34 -14.32 -4.02
C SER A 48 5.50 -15.77 -4.40
N ALA A 49 4.40 -16.50 -4.51
CA ALA A 49 4.42 -17.81 -5.15
C ALA A 49 4.87 -17.62 -6.61
N VAL A 50 6.04 -18.17 -6.94
CA VAL A 50 6.53 -18.32 -8.31
C VAL A 50 5.90 -19.57 -8.91
#